data_AF-A0A952R7T5-F1
#
_entry.id   AF-A0A952R7T5-F1
#
_cell.length_a   1.000
_cell.length_b   1.000
_cell.length_c   1.000
_cell.angle_alpha   90.00
_cell.angle_beta   90.00
_cell.angle_gamma   90.00
#
_symmetry.space_group_name_H-M   'P 1'
#
loop_
_entity.id
_entity.type
_entity.pdbx_description
1 polymer ?
#
loop_
_entity_poly.entity_id
_entity_poly.type
_entity_poly.pdbx_seq_one_letter_code
_entity_poly.pdbx_strand_id
1 'polypeptide(L)'
;MTAPYRVFSQVALDPAALVRGARGLGRGLVPPLDLEVQGVHPALALPDPHDFLGVGARPTALGHTVGAPVSSPDTTEGDVSLPHDMEAPFILLCAARGDEAADYRLIQRLPTEGDWDAARRAEAASRAYGMADLARRCPQLWELHPLPPASAEVPLTLLLCAVAASVALGPVLPADEAALFGVRGARLRAGV
;
A
#
# COMPACT_ATOMS: atom_id res chain seq x y z
N MET A 1 -15.25 -2.67 5.54
CA MET A 1 -13.93 -2.60 4.89
C MET A 1 -12.88 -2.91 5.93
N THR A 2 -11.97 -3.82 5.65
CA THR A 2 -10.84 -4.15 6.54
C THR A 2 -9.85 -2.98 6.54
N ALA A 3 -9.30 -2.63 7.71
CA ALA A 3 -8.29 -1.57 7.79
C ALA A 3 -7.03 -1.96 6.97
N PRO A 4 -6.34 -1.00 6.34
CA PRO A 4 -5.16 -1.30 5.56
C PRO A 4 -3.94 -1.61 6.41
N TYR A 5 -3.02 -2.39 5.84
CA TYR A 5 -1.66 -2.47 6.32
C TYR A 5 -0.89 -1.26 5.81
N ARG A 6 -0.08 -0.65 6.67
CA ARG A 6 0.66 0.56 6.36
C ARG A 6 2.15 0.28 6.37
N VAL A 7 2.85 0.67 5.31
CA VAL A 7 4.30 0.57 5.19
C VAL A 7 4.86 1.97 5.00
N PHE A 8 5.57 2.47 6.00
CA PHE A 8 6.26 3.76 5.90
C PHE A 8 7.43 3.62 4.93
N SER A 9 7.63 4.59 4.05
CA SER A 9 8.60 4.50 2.96
C SER A 9 9.49 5.73 2.85
N GLN A 10 10.78 5.47 2.67
CA GLN A 10 11.82 6.44 2.32
C GLN A 10 11.84 6.75 0.81
N VAL A 11 11.15 5.96 0.01
CA VAL A 11 11.16 6.04 -1.46
C VAL A 11 9.74 6.11 -2.03
N ALA A 12 9.60 6.70 -3.21
CA ALA A 12 8.38 6.59 -3.99
C ALA A 12 8.15 5.14 -4.42
N LEU A 13 6.88 4.79 -4.61
CA LEU A 13 6.42 3.48 -5.03
C LEU A 13 6.86 3.22 -6.47
N ASP A 14 7.81 2.30 -6.63
CA ASP A 14 8.17 1.69 -7.90
C ASP A 14 7.62 0.25 -7.95
N PRO A 15 6.52 -0.02 -8.69
CA PRO A 15 5.99 -1.37 -8.83
C PRO A 15 7.03 -2.37 -9.36
N ALA A 16 7.95 -1.94 -10.22
CA ALA A 16 9.01 -2.82 -10.71
C ALA A 16 10.02 -3.17 -9.61
N ALA A 17 10.35 -2.22 -8.71
CA ALA A 17 11.17 -2.50 -7.53
C ALA A 17 10.46 -3.47 -6.57
N LEU A 18 9.14 -3.35 -6.41
CA LEU A 18 8.37 -4.26 -5.58
C LEU A 18 8.40 -5.70 -6.12
N VAL A 19 8.19 -5.89 -7.42
CA VAL A 19 8.29 -7.21 -8.09
C VAL A 19 9.72 -7.76 -8.01
N ARG A 20 10.74 -6.93 -8.23
CA ARG A 20 12.15 -7.35 -8.06
C ARG A 20 12.44 -7.74 -6.61
N GLY A 21 11.90 -7.00 -5.64
CA GLY A 21 12.03 -7.27 -4.22
C GLY A 21 11.40 -8.61 -3.84
N ALA A 22 10.19 -8.90 -4.34
CA ALA A 22 9.51 -10.17 -4.15
C ALA A 22 10.34 -11.34 -4.70
N ARG A 23 10.86 -11.22 -5.93
CA ARG A 23 11.75 -12.22 -6.51
C ARG A 23 13.06 -12.39 -5.74
N GLY A 24 13.63 -11.28 -5.24
CA GLY A 24 14.87 -11.29 -4.48
C GLY A 24 14.74 -11.96 -3.11
N LEU A 25 13.72 -11.58 -2.34
CA LEU A 25 13.39 -12.18 -1.05
C LEU A 25 12.85 -13.60 -1.19
N GLY A 26 12.12 -13.88 -2.27
CA GLY A 26 11.52 -15.16 -2.60
C GLY A 26 12.53 -16.29 -2.85
N ARG A 27 13.78 -15.98 -3.22
CA ARG A 27 14.82 -17.00 -3.48
C ARG A 27 15.16 -17.91 -2.28
N GLY A 28 14.85 -17.47 -1.07
CA GLY A 28 15.03 -18.27 0.15
C GLY A 28 13.73 -18.87 0.70
N LEU A 29 12.59 -18.65 0.04
CA LEU A 29 11.27 -19.10 0.49
C LEU A 29 10.89 -20.39 -0.22
N VAL A 30 10.32 -21.32 0.53
CA VAL A 30 9.69 -22.53 -0.02
C VAL A 30 8.27 -22.60 0.56
N PRO A 31 7.22 -22.48 -0.27
CA PRO A 31 7.23 -22.07 -1.68
C PRO A 31 7.63 -20.59 -1.86
N PRO A 32 8.12 -20.20 -3.07
CA PRO A 32 8.47 -18.82 -3.38
C PRO A 32 7.24 -17.91 -3.35
N LEU A 33 7.47 -16.61 -3.15
CA LEU A 33 6.43 -15.60 -3.32
C LEU A 33 6.47 -15.11 -4.78
N ASP A 34 5.39 -15.36 -5.49
CA ASP A 34 5.13 -14.78 -6.80
C ASP A 34 4.31 -13.49 -6.62
N LEU A 35 4.76 -12.43 -7.28
CA LEU A 35 4.11 -11.13 -7.24
C LEU A 35 3.99 -10.57 -8.66
N GLU A 36 2.76 -10.28 -9.06
CA GLU A 36 2.40 -9.74 -10.37
C GLU A 36 1.67 -8.40 -10.20
N VAL A 37 1.99 -7.44 -11.08
CA VAL A 37 1.26 -6.17 -11.19
C VAL A 37 0.21 -6.35 -12.28
N GLN A 38 -1.06 -6.39 -11.88
CA GLN A 38 -2.18 -6.58 -12.81
C GLN A 38 -2.53 -5.28 -13.55
N GLY A 39 -2.27 -4.13 -12.94
CA GLY A 39 -2.53 -2.84 -13.56
C GLY A 39 -2.20 -1.66 -12.66
N VAL A 40 -2.07 -0.49 -13.29
CA VAL A 40 -1.92 0.80 -12.61
C VAL A 40 -3.13 1.63 -12.99
N HIS A 41 -3.97 1.99 -12.02
CA HIS A 41 -5.20 2.72 -12.29
C HIS A 41 -4.91 4.23 -12.21
N PRO A 42 -5.12 4.99 -13.31
CA PRO A 42 -4.69 6.39 -13.38
C PRO A 42 -5.64 7.32 -12.59
N ALA A 43 -5.14 7.79 -11.45
CA ALA A 43 -5.32 9.16 -10.96
C ALA A 43 -3.94 9.76 -10.61
N LEU A 44 -2.94 9.41 -11.44
CA LEU A 44 -1.51 9.58 -11.19
C LEU A 44 -1.05 11.01 -11.49
N ALA A 45 -1.27 11.93 -10.54
CA ALA A 45 -0.35 13.03 -10.32
C ALA A 45 0.49 12.67 -9.08
N LEU A 46 1.59 11.95 -9.29
CA LEU A 46 2.63 11.87 -8.26
C LEU A 46 3.14 13.31 -8.06
N PRO A 47 3.09 13.88 -6.85
CA PRO A 47 3.79 15.14 -6.61
C PRO A 47 5.27 14.93 -6.94
N ASP A 48 5.82 15.81 -7.78
CA ASP A 48 7.22 15.78 -8.14
C ASP A 48 8.05 15.86 -6.85
N PRO A 49 9.00 14.95 -6.59
CA PRO A 49 9.86 15.02 -5.40
C PRO A 49 10.63 16.35 -5.31
N HIS A 50 10.69 17.13 -6.39
CA HIS A 50 11.32 18.45 -6.44
C HIS A 50 10.42 19.63 -6.03
N ASP A 51 9.10 19.46 -5.82
CA ASP A 51 8.19 20.55 -5.43
C ASP A 51 8.29 20.97 -3.95
N PHE A 52 9.16 20.34 -3.15
CA PHE A 52 9.32 20.61 -1.72
C PHE A 52 10.19 21.85 -1.39
N LEU A 53 10.66 22.59 -2.40
CA LEU A 53 11.39 23.84 -2.22
C LEU A 53 10.61 25.05 -2.79
N GLY A 54 9.37 25.28 -2.34
CA GLY A 54 8.55 26.37 -2.87
C GLY A 54 7.48 26.87 -1.91
N VAL A 55 7.71 28.05 -1.34
CA VAL A 55 6.79 28.82 -0.50
C VAL A 55 5.56 29.28 -1.29
N GLY A 56 4.35 28.92 -0.81
CA GLY A 56 3.13 29.74 -0.85
C GLY A 56 2.41 29.98 -2.18
N ALA A 57 1.21 29.39 -2.33
CA ALA A 57 0.13 29.99 -3.13
C ALA A 57 -1.26 29.53 -2.65
N ARG A 58 -2.17 30.51 -2.55
CA ARG A 58 -3.56 30.44 -2.09
C ARG A 58 -4.50 29.84 -3.16
N PRO A 59 -5.73 29.41 -2.77
CA PRO A 59 -6.68 28.78 -3.69
C PRO A 59 -7.42 29.83 -4.54
N THR A 60 -7.69 29.50 -5.79
CA THR A 60 -8.62 30.26 -6.65
C THR A 60 -9.70 29.32 -7.17
N ALA A 61 -10.94 29.74 -6.98
CA ALA A 61 -12.17 29.03 -7.32
C ALA A 61 -12.65 29.30 -8.76
N LEU A 62 -13.71 28.56 -9.12
CA LEU A 62 -14.78 28.82 -10.12
C LEU A 62 -14.65 28.24 -11.54
N GLY A 63 -15.73 27.55 -11.96
CA GLY A 63 -16.08 27.34 -13.36
C GLY A 63 -17.06 26.17 -13.62
N HIS A 64 -18.33 26.47 -13.84
CA HIS A 64 -19.41 25.58 -14.29
C HIS A 64 -19.27 25.16 -15.78
N THR A 65 -19.80 23.98 -16.19
CA THR A 65 -21.07 23.80 -16.96
C THR A 65 -21.19 22.43 -17.68
N VAL A 66 -22.31 21.73 -17.42
CA VAL A 66 -23.29 21.05 -18.32
C VAL A 66 -22.84 20.25 -19.56
N GLY A 67 -23.33 18.99 -19.66
CA GLY A 67 -23.56 18.30 -20.93
C GLY A 67 -23.81 16.79 -20.83
N ALA A 68 -25.07 16.36 -20.94
CA ALA A 68 -25.50 14.99 -21.34
C ALA A 68 -26.29 15.13 -22.66
N PRO A 69 -26.81 14.07 -23.35
CA PRO A 69 -26.76 12.61 -23.13
C PRO A 69 -26.47 11.79 -24.42
N VAL A 70 -26.28 10.45 -24.37
CA VAL A 70 -26.81 9.44 -25.35
C VAL A 70 -26.75 8.04 -24.71
N SER A 71 -27.78 7.20 -24.94
CA SER A 71 -27.95 5.84 -24.40
C SER A 71 -27.68 4.70 -25.40
N SER A 72 -27.23 3.55 -24.84
CA SER A 72 -27.50 2.12 -25.19
C SER A 72 -26.68 1.42 -26.31
N PRO A 73 -26.56 0.06 -26.33
CA PRO A 73 -26.84 -0.99 -25.32
C PRO A 73 -25.74 -2.11 -25.16
N ASP A 74 -25.94 -2.96 -24.15
CA ASP A 74 -25.54 -4.39 -23.98
C ASP A 74 -24.10 -4.86 -24.23
N THR A 75 -23.38 -5.08 -23.12
CA THR A 75 -22.56 -6.29 -22.94
C THR A 75 -22.65 -6.74 -21.47
N THR A 76 -23.15 -7.96 -21.26
CA THR A 76 -23.19 -8.65 -19.97
C THR A 76 -21.79 -9.13 -19.61
N GLU A 77 -20.99 -8.28 -19.00
CA GLU A 77 -19.79 -8.68 -18.24
C GLU A 77 -20.04 -8.36 -16.77
N GLY A 78 -19.73 -9.31 -15.89
CA GLY A 78 -19.98 -9.20 -14.46
C GLY A 78 -19.29 -7.97 -13.89
N ASP A 79 -20.05 -6.90 -13.73
CA ASP A 79 -19.62 -5.62 -13.18
C ASP A 79 -19.25 -5.85 -11.71
N VAL A 80 -17.95 -6.00 -11.46
CA VAL A 80 -17.39 -5.74 -10.13
C VAL A 80 -17.52 -4.23 -9.95
N SER A 81 -18.70 -3.77 -9.54
CA SER A 81 -18.93 -2.37 -9.25
C SER A 81 -18.00 -1.95 -8.11
N LEU A 82 -16.87 -1.36 -8.46
CA LEU A 82 -15.90 -0.80 -7.52
C LEU A 82 -16.55 0.40 -6.81
N PRO A 83 -16.48 0.48 -5.47
CA PRO A 83 -17.08 1.58 -4.71
C PRO A 83 -16.51 2.93 -5.15
N HIS A 84 -17.41 3.91 -5.36
CA HIS A 84 -17.20 5.26 -5.91
C HIS A 84 -16.26 6.19 -5.09
N ASP A 85 -15.48 5.69 -4.14
CA ASP A 85 -14.44 6.46 -3.44
C ASP A 85 -13.10 6.49 -4.24
N MET A 86 -13.19 6.45 -5.58
CA MET A 86 -12.12 6.18 -6.54
C MET A 86 -11.43 7.44 -7.08
N GLU A 87 -10.76 8.24 -6.26
CA GLU A 87 -9.92 9.35 -6.79
C GLU A 87 -8.41 9.24 -6.48
N ALA A 88 -7.98 8.31 -5.62
CA ALA A 88 -6.55 8.10 -5.37
C ALA A 88 -5.96 7.05 -6.33
N PRO A 89 -4.82 7.34 -7.00
CA PRO A 89 -4.16 6.38 -7.87
C PRO A 89 -3.74 5.15 -7.07
N PHE A 90 -3.89 3.98 -7.68
CA PHE A 90 -3.54 2.72 -7.03
C PHE A 90 -2.98 1.70 -8.01
N ILE A 91 -2.29 0.71 -7.46
CA ILE A 91 -1.74 -0.43 -8.18
C ILE A 91 -2.51 -1.67 -7.74
N LEU A 92 -2.93 -2.49 -8.71
CA LEU A 92 -3.47 -3.82 -8.45
C LEU A 92 -2.33 -4.83 -8.48
N LEU A 93 -2.23 -5.61 -7.42
CA LEU A 93 -1.22 -6.64 -7.24
C LEU A 93 -1.91 -7.99 -7.02
N CYS A 94 -1.42 -9.03 -7.67
CA CYS A 94 -1.70 -10.40 -7.28
C CYS A 94 -0.45 -10.98 -6.61
N ALA A 95 -0.59 -11.44 -5.37
CA ALA A 95 0.46 -12.16 -4.67
C ALA A 95 0.04 -13.61 -4.49
N ALA A 96 0.95 -14.54 -4.80
CA ALA A 96 0.72 -15.97 -4.66
C ALA A 96 1.90 -16.67 -3.98
N ARG A 97 1.62 -17.68 -3.17
CA ARG A 97 2.62 -18.51 -2.50
C ARG A 97 2.04 -19.92 -2.27
N GLY A 98 2.55 -20.90 -3.02
CA GLY A 98 1.99 -22.26 -2.98
C GLY A 98 0.56 -22.26 -3.52
N ASP A 99 -0.38 -22.76 -2.73
CA ASP A 99 -1.80 -22.82 -3.10
C ASP A 99 -2.58 -21.55 -2.66
N GLU A 100 -1.92 -20.61 -1.98
CA GLU A 100 -2.52 -19.35 -1.55
C GLU A 100 -2.30 -18.26 -2.60
N ALA A 101 -3.36 -17.55 -2.98
CA ALA A 101 -3.30 -16.36 -3.83
C ALA A 101 -4.29 -15.30 -3.35
N ALA A 102 -3.90 -14.03 -3.44
CA ALA A 102 -4.76 -12.91 -3.07
C ALA A 102 -4.44 -11.65 -3.89
N ASP A 103 -5.50 -10.91 -4.20
CA ASP A 103 -5.40 -9.61 -4.84
C ASP A 103 -5.31 -8.49 -3.79
N TYR A 104 -4.51 -7.48 -4.10
CA TYR A 104 -4.27 -6.34 -3.25
C TYR A 104 -4.37 -5.04 -4.04
N ARG A 105 -4.95 -4.04 -3.40
CA ARG A 105 -4.84 -2.65 -3.82
C ARG A 105 -3.73 -1.98 -3.02
N LEU A 106 -2.75 -1.42 -3.72
CA LEU A 106 -1.64 -0.66 -3.14
C LEU A 106 -1.81 0.82 -3.46
N ILE A 107 -1.88 1.65 -2.42
CA ILE A 107 -2.06 3.11 -2.53
C ILE A 107 -0.84 3.78 -1.93
N GLN A 108 -0.29 4.79 -2.60
CA GLN A 108 0.71 5.68 -2.01
C GLN A 108 0.06 6.99 -1.59
N ARG A 109 0.38 7.46 -0.38
CA ARG A 109 0.01 8.80 0.09
C ARG A 109 1.06 9.37 1.05
N LEU A 110 0.91 10.65 1.38
CA LEU A 110 1.68 11.26 2.45
C LEU A 110 1.22 10.71 3.82
N PRO A 111 2.15 10.45 4.76
CA PRO A 111 1.79 10.17 6.13
C PRO A 111 1.11 11.37 6.78
N THR A 112 0.18 11.10 7.70
CA THR A 112 -0.49 12.11 8.52
C THR A 112 -0.02 12.03 9.96
N GLU A 113 -0.35 13.03 10.78
CA GLU A 113 -0.09 12.99 12.22
C GLU A 113 -0.73 11.75 12.87
N GLY A 114 -1.94 11.39 12.46
CA GLY A 114 -2.62 10.18 12.94
C GLY A 114 -1.87 8.88 12.64
N ASP A 115 -1.13 8.80 11.52
CA ASP A 115 -0.31 7.63 11.20
C ASP A 115 0.92 7.54 12.12
N TRP A 116 1.57 8.67 12.38
CA TRP A 116 2.70 8.70 13.32
C TRP A 116 2.25 8.41 14.75
N ASP A 117 1.07 8.83 15.14
CA ASP A 117 0.49 8.55 16.45
C ASP A 117 0.19 7.05 16.60
N ALA A 118 -0.40 6.45 15.56
CA ALA A 118 -0.61 5.01 15.50
C ALA A 118 0.71 4.23 15.60
N ALA A 119 1.75 4.66 14.88
CA ALA A 119 3.07 4.07 14.96
C ALA A 119 3.65 4.17 16.38
N ARG A 120 3.54 5.32 17.07
CA ARG A 120 4.00 5.49 18.45
C ARG A 120 3.26 4.58 19.44
N ARG A 121 1.93 4.45 19.31
CA ARG A 121 1.15 3.52 20.14
C ARG A 121 1.56 2.06 19.92
N ALA A 122 1.72 1.67 18.66
CA ALA A 122 2.11 0.31 18.28
C ALA A 122 3.53 -0.03 18.74
N GLU A 123 4.47 0.92 18.68
CA GLU A 123 5.82 0.76 19.24
C GLU A 123 5.78 0.56 20.76
N ALA A 124 5.02 1.39 21.48
CA ALA A 124 4.87 1.28 22.92
C ALA A 124 4.32 -0.09 23.34
N ALA A 125 3.39 -0.65 22.56
CA ALA A 125 2.82 -1.97 22.78
C ALA A 125 3.82 -3.12 22.52
N SER A 126 4.64 -3.02 21.46
CA SER A 126 5.55 -4.09 21.03
C SER A 126 6.98 -3.99 21.57
N ARG A 127 7.34 -2.87 22.22
CA ARG A 127 8.71 -2.55 22.66
C ARG A 127 9.72 -2.53 21.50
N ALA A 128 9.26 -2.18 20.29
CA ALA A 128 10.08 -2.06 19.09
C ALA A 128 10.76 -0.68 19.02
N TYR A 129 11.68 -0.41 19.95
CA TYR A 129 12.27 0.91 20.17
C TYR A 129 12.88 1.53 18.90
N GLY A 130 12.54 2.79 18.62
CA GLY A 130 13.05 3.60 17.52
C GLY A 130 12.31 3.46 16.19
N MET A 131 11.29 2.60 16.12
CA MET A 131 10.54 2.38 14.87
C MET A 131 9.58 3.52 14.53
N ALA A 132 8.93 4.16 15.50
CA ALA A 132 8.07 5.31 15.24
C ALA A 132 8.89 6.56 14.87
N ASP A 133 10.09 6.71 15.42
CA ASP A 133 11.02 7.75 14.98
C ASP A 133 11.48 7.54 13.55
N LEU A 134 11.70 6.29 13.14
CA LEU A 134 11.96 5.95 11.75
C LEU A 134 10.74 6.24 10.86
N ALA A 135 9.53 5.84 11.30
CA ALA A 135 8.28 6.10 10.60
C ALA A 135 8.06 7.61 10.34
N ARG A 136 8.39 8.45 11.32
CA ARG A 136 8.29 9.92 11.21
C ARG A 136 9.25 10.52 10.19
N ARG A 137 10.36 9.83 9.86
CA ARG A 137 11.33 10.26 8.85
C ARG A 137 10.95 9.79 7.44
N CYS A 138 9.94 8.95 7.30
CA CYS A 138 9.50 8.46 5.99
C CYS A 138 8.61 9.53 5.32
N PRO A 139 8.97 10.06 4.15
CA PRO A 139 8.16 11.03 3.41
C PRO A 139 6.88 10.42 2.80
N GLN A 140 6.81 9.10 2.69
CA GLN A 140 5.72 8.40 2.02
C GLN A 140 5.13 7.31 2.93
N LEU A 141 3.87 6.97 2.69
CA LEU A 141 3.16 5.84 3.27
C LEU A 141 2.51 5.03 2.17
N TRP A 142 2.74 3.71 2.19
CA TRP A 142 2.09 2.77 1.30
C TRP A 142 1.02 2.01 2.07
N GLU A 143 -0.20 2.01 1.55
CA GLU A 143 -1.32 1.27 2.11
C GLU A 143 -1.63 0.04 1.27
N LEU A 144 -1.59 -1.13 1.91
CA LEU A 144 -1.99 -2.39 1.32
C LEU A 144 -3.39 -2.75 1.80
N HIS A 145 -4.31 -2.83 0.86
CA HIS A 145 -5.71 -3.20 1.06
C HIS A 145 -5.96 -4.57 0.40
N PRO A 146 -6.16 -5.65 1.17
CA PRO A 146 -6.59 -6.92 0.61
C PRO A 146 -7.96 -6.80 -0.06
N LEU A 147 -8.12 -7.36 -1.27
CA LEU A 147 -9.38 -7.32 -2.02
C LEU A 147 -10.17 -8.63 -1.84
N PRO A 148 -11.51 -8.56 -1.65
CA PRO A 148 -12.37 -9.74 -1.67
C PRO A 148 -12.33 -10.47 -3.03
N PRO A 149 -12.66 -11.78 -3.09
CA PRO A 149 -13.17 -12.63 -2.01
C PRO A 149 -12.08 -13.12 -1.04
N ALA A 150 -10.81 -12.89 -1.38
CA ALA A 150 -9.69 -13.26 -0.55
C ALA A 150 -9.66 -12.35 0.70
N SER A 151 -10.22 -12.82 1.81
CA SER A 151 -9.61 -12.52 3.11
C SER A 151 -8.22 -13.15 3.06
N ALA A 152 -7.27 -12.44 2.44
CA ALA A 152 -5.91 -12.91 2.32
C ALA A 152 -5.45 -13.40 3.69
N GLU A 153 -4.89 -14.60 3.74
CA GLU A 153 -4.42 -15.09 5.02
C GLU A 153 -3.39 -14.10 5.57
N VAL A 154 -3.52 -13.77 6.85
CA VAL A 154 -2.65 -12.82 7.56
C VAL A 154 -1.15 -13.07 7.26
N PRO A 155 -0.66 -14.33 7.13
CA PRO A 155 0.71 -14.61 6.73
C PRO A 155 1.11 -14.07 5.35
N LEU A 156 0.30 -14.27 4.29
CA LEU A 156 0.60 -13.80 2.94
C LEU A 156 0.62 -12.27 2.86
N THR A 157 -0.33 -11.60 3.53
CA THR A 157 -0.36 -10.13 3.57
C THR A 157 0.85 -9.56 4.33
N LEU A 158 1.24 -10.16 5.44
CA LEU A 158 2.42 -9.74 6.19
C LEU A 158 3.73 -10.02 5.43
N LEU A 159 3.79 -11.10 4.66
CA LEU A 159 4.91 -11.40 3.78
C LEU A 159 5.05 -10.33 2.68
N LEU A 160 3.93 -9.95 2.05
CA LEU A 160 3.91 -8.86 1.08
C LEU A 160 4.32 -7.53 1.72
N CYS A 161 3.86 -7.25 2.94
CA CYS A 161 4.32 -6.07 3.71
C CYS A 161 5.82 -6.12 4.01
N ALA A 162 6.39 -7.29 4.28
CA ALA A 162 7.83 -7.45 4.50
C ALA A 162 8.63 -7.17 3.22
N VAL A 163 8.13 -7.62 2.07
CA VAL A 163 8.70 -7.26 0.76
C VAL A 163 8.61 -5.76 0.53
N ALA A 164 7.44 -5.17 0.72
CA ALA A 164 7.23 -3.74 0.59
C ALA A 164 8.19 -2.95 1.51
N ALA A 165 8.29 -3.31 2.79
CA ALA A 165 9.20 -2.69 3.75
C ALA A 165 10.68 -2.81 3.37
N SER A 166 11.08 -3.91 2.73
CA SER A 166 12.46 -4.09 2.27
C SER A 166 12.83 -3.16 1.13
N VAL A 167 11.85 -2.81 0.29
CA VAL A 167 12.02 -1.86 -0.82
C VAL A 167 11.86 -0.42 -0.31
N ALA A 168 10.87 -0.20 0.56
CA ALA A 168 10.51 1.07 1.15
C ALA A 168 11.53 1.58 2.18
N LEU A 169 12.34 0.68 2.76
CA LEU A 169 13.29 0.97 3.84
C LEU A 169 12.63 1.62 5.08
N GLY A 170 11.42 1.18 5.43
CA GLY A 170 10.71 1.69 6.59
C GLY A 170 9.82 0.65 7.29
N PRO A 171 9.20 1.03 8.42
CA PRO A 171 8.44 0.12 9.27
C PRO A 171 7.06 -0.25 8.71
N VAL A 172 6.57 -1.41 9.14
CA VAL A 172 5.22 -1.94 8.86
C VAL A 172 4.35 -1.78 10.09
N LEU A 173 3.19 -1.14 9.90
CA LEU A 173 2.10 -1.05 10.85
C LEU A 173 0.92 -1.89 10.33
N PRO A 174 0.59 -3.02 10.98
CA PRO A 174 -0.53 -3.87 10.60
C PRO A 174 -1.89 -3.16 10.79
N ALA A 175 -2.91 -3.73 10.15
CA ALA A 175 -4.29 -3.24 10.20
C ALA A 175 -4.86 -3.12 11.63
N ASP A 176 -4.44 -3.99 12.54
CA ASP A 176 -4.86 -4.02 13.94
C ASP A 176 -4.10 -3.02 14.83
N GLU A 177 -3.10 -2.31 14.30
CA GLU A 177 -2.18 -1.43 15.03
C GLU A 177 -1.50 -2.08 16.24
N ALA A 178 -1.51 -3.42 16.35
CA ALA A 178 -1.14 -4.11 17.57
C ALA A 178 0.37 -4.06 17.86
N ALA A 179 1.19 -3.95 16.82
CA ALA A 179 2.63 -3.89 16.93
C ALA A 179 3.27 -3.25 15.71
N LEU A 180 4.32 -2.47 15.91
CA LEU A 180 5.14 -1.91 14.83
C LEU A 180 6.31 -2.84 14.51
N PHE A 181 6.55 -3.14 13.23
CA PHE A 181 7.57 -4.09 12.80
C PHE A 181 8.57 -3.48 11.82
N GLY A 182 9.84 -3.90 11.90
CA GLY A 182 10.76 -3.82 10.76
C GLY A 182 10.62 -5.04 9.85
N VAL A 183 11.37 -5.07 8.73
CA VAL A 183 11.37 -6.17 7.75
C VAL A 183 11.51 -7.55 8.40
N ARG A 184 12.47 -7.71 9.34
CA ARG A 184 12.69 -8.98 10.04
C ARG A 184 11.48 -9.40 10.88
N GLY A 185 10.85 -8.46 11.59
CA GLY A 185 9.68 -8.74 12.42
C GLY A 185 8.48 -9.16 11.58
N ALA A 186 8.27 -8.48 10.44
CA ALA A 186 7.20 -8.82 9.50
C ALA A 186 7.37 -10.24 8.92
N ARG A 187 8.60 -10.63 8.53
CA ARG A 187 8.89 -12.00 8.05
C ARG A 187 8.59 -13.06 9.11
N LEU A 188 9.06 -12.87 10.34
CA LEU A 188 8.83 -13.83 11.43
C LEU A 188 7.33 -14.04 11.69
N ARG A 189 6.54 -12.96 11.66
CA ARG A 189 5.08 -13.04 11.80
C ARG A 189 4.38 -13.68 10.59
N ALA A 190 4.98 -13.60 9.42
CA ALA A 190 4.53 -14.31 8.23
C ALA A 190 4.92 -15.81 8.22
N GLY A 191 5.60 -16.30 9.26
CA GLY A 191 6.04 -17.69 9.37
C GLY A 191 7.29 -18.00 8.53
N VAL A 192 8.16 -17.00 8.33
CA VAL A 192 9.33 -17.04 7.42
C VAL A 192 10.62 -16.57 8.10
#